data_AF-A0A3A0AEL9-F1
#
_entry.id   AF-A0A3A0AEL9-F1
#
_cell.length_a   1.000
_cell.length_b   1.000
_cell.length_c   1.000
_cell.angle_alpha   90.00
_cell.angle_beta   90.00
_cell.angle_gamma   90.00
#
_symmetry.space_group_name_H-M   'P 1'
#
loop_
_entity.id
_entity.type
_entity.pdbx_description
1 polymer ?
#
loop_
_entity_poly.entity_id
_entity_poly.type
_entity_poly.pdbx_seq_one_letter_code
_entity_poly.pdbx_strand_id
1 'polypeptide(L)'
;MSAYPRGDLLVEPAWLAERLGQPDVVVIDCDPAELRDAREHIPGALHLPIHQYFRDAATFKHVAPPEEAESVLRGLGVNNDSTVVLYDQRGSINAARTWWVLWYYGFEHAVVLNGGWPAWQAEGYAGATDWAVATRPGNFTARVVPERYASCATILPRLGQPDFVPLDVRDDLEWSGTKPAPNANNQREGRIPGAVHIEWVEFVDWENATRFKPAEWIDARLVGAGITRDKRVVPY
;
A
#
# COMPACT_ATOMS: atom_id res chain seq x y z
N MET A 1 15.83 -15.69 -3.36
CA MET A 1 15.62 -14.63 -2.35
C MET A 1 15.52 -13.32 -3.09
N SER A 2 14.54 -12.49 -2.73
CA SER A 2 14.25 -11.21 -3.37
C SER A 2 15.43 -10.24 -3.19
N ALA A 3 15.81 -9.49 -4.24
CA ALA A 3 16.96 -8.56 -4.23
C ALA A 3 16.70 -7.27 -3.44
N TYR A 4 15.46 -7.07 -2.96
CA TYR A 4 15.07 -5.91 -2.17
C TYR A 4 15.57 -6.05 -0.72
N PRO A 5 16.02 -4.95 -0.06
CA PRO A 5 16.47 -4.98 1.34
C PRO A 5 15.45 -5.55 2.33
N ARG A 6 14.16 -5.44 2.00
CA ARG A 6 13.03 -6.03 2.73
C ARG A 6 12.17 -6.90 1.81
N GLY A 7 12.85 -7.80 1.10
CA GLY A 7 12.23 -8.72 0.14
C GLY A 7 11.22 -9.70 0.77
N ASP A 8 11.18 -9.80 2.09
CA ASP A 8 10.15 -10.50 2.86
C ASP A 8 8.76 -9.85 2.73
N LEU A 9 8.68 -8.57 2.41
CA LEU A 9 7.42 -7.82 2.28
C LEU A 9 6.77 -7.95 0.91
N LEU A 10 7.47 -8.55 -0.06
CA LEU A 10 7.10 -8.57 -1.46
C LEU A 10 7.16 -10.00 -1.98
N VAL A 11 6.02 -10.56 -2.36
CA VAL A 11 5.91 -11.94 -2.85
C VAL A 11 5.57 -11.99 -4.33
N GLU A 12 6.03 -13.04 -5.00
CA GLU A 12 5.81 -13.27 -6.42
C GLU A 12 4.51 -14.06 -6.68
N PRO A 13 3.86 -13.93 -7.85
CA PRO A 13 2.69 -14.75 -8.22
C PRO A 13 2.91 -16.25 -8.01
N ALA A 14 4.08 -16.78 -8.40
CA ALA A 14 4.44 -18.17 -8.13
C ALA A 14 4.41 -18.56 -6.64
N TRP A 15 4.88 -17.68 -5.75
CA TRP A 15 4.86 -17.94 -4.31
C TRP A 15 3.43 -18.05 -3.78
N LEU A 16 2.54 -17.19 -4.26
CA LEU A 16 1.12 -17.20 -3.88
C LEU A 16 0.40 -18.42 -4.47
N ALA A 17 0.66 -18.76 -5.73
CA ALA A 17 0.04 -19.90 -6.41
C ALA A 17 0.29 -21.23 -5.67
N GLU A 18 1.48 -21.43 -5.11
CA GLU A 18 1.81 -22.59 -4.27
C GLU A 18 1.08 -22.63 -2.92
N ARG A 19 0.47 -21.51 -2.50
CA ARG A 19 -0.11 -21.29 -1.17
C ARG A 19 -1.60 -21.00 -1.19
N LEU A 20 -2.22 -20.93 -2.37
CA LEU A 20 -3.66 -20.74 -2.47
C LEU A 20 -4.41 -21.85 -1.73
N GLY A 21 -5.41 -21.43 -0.94
CA GLY A 21 -6.25 -22.33 -0.15
C GLY A 21 -5.62 -22.80 1.17
N GLN A 22 -4.40 -22.40 1.51
CA GLN A 22 -3.87 -22.65 2.85
C GLN A 22 -4.68 -21.87 3.90
N PRO A 23 -5.02 -22.49 5.05
CA PRO A 23 -5.99 -21.93 6.00
C PRO A 23 -5.51 -20.67 6.72
N ASP A 24 -4.20 -20.42 6.75
CA ASP A 24 -3.55 -19.26 7.34
C ASP A 24 -3.28 -18.14 6.32
N VAL A 25 -3.48 -18.38 5.01
CA VAL A 25 -3.26 -17.40 3.95
C VAL A 25 -4.56 -16.71 3.59
N VAL A 26 -4.59 -15.38 3.78
CA VAL A 26 -5.72 -14.52 3.41
C VAL A 26 -5.32 -13.63 2.24
N VAL A 27 -5.96 -13.79 1.09
CA VAL A 27 -5.70 -12.99 -0.11
C VAL A 27 -6.75 -11.89 -0.20
N ILE A 28 -6.32 -10.62 -0.26
CA ILE A 28 -7.22 -9.47 -0.26
C ILE A 28 -6.96 -8.61 -1.49
N ASP A 29 -8.00 -8.46 -2.31
CA ASP A 29 -8.06 -7.47 -3.38
C ASP A 29 -8.36 -6.09 -2.78
N CYS A 30 -7.44 -5.15 -2.98
CA CYS A 30 -7.49 -3.80 -2.43
C CYS A 30 -8.05 -2.77 -3.43
N ASP A 31 -8.53 -3.21 -4.58
CA ASP A 31 -9.17 -2.30 -5.53
C ASP A 31 -10.46 -1.67 -4.96
N PRO A 32 -10.89 -0.53 -5.53
CA PRO A 32 -12.13 0.13 -5.15
C PRO A 32 -13.34 -0.76 -5.44
N ALA A 33 -14.42 -0.60 -4.66
CA ALA A 33 -15.64 -1.40 -4.79
C ALA A 33 -16.28 -1.32 -6.18
N GLU A 34 -16.08 -0.21 -6.90
CA GLU A 34 -16.56 -0.01 -8.27
C GLU A 34 -15.86 -0.94 -9.28
N LEU A 35 -14.67 -1.43 -8.95
CA LEU A 35 -13.88 -2.35 -9.78
C LEU A 35 -14.02 -3.81 -9.35
N ARG A 36 -14.71 -4.07 -8.23
CA ARG A 36 -14.89 -5.41 -7.65
C ARG A 36 -15.38 -6.42 -8.68
N ASP A 37 -16.44 -6.13 -9.42
CA ASP A 37 -17.04 -7.08 -10.37
C ASP A 37 -16.72 -6.71 -11.84
N ALA A 38 -15.73 -5.83 -12.05
CA ALA A 38 -15.36 -5.32 -13.37
C ALA A 38 -14.31 -6.20 -14.09
N ARG A 39 -13.67 -7.12 -13.38
CA ARG A 39 -12.66 -8.06 -13.89
C ARG A 39 -12.68 -9.37 -13.10
N GLU A 40 -11.96 -10.36 -13.59
CA GLU A 40 -11.58 -11.51 -12.79
C GLU A 40 -10.63 -11.10 -11.64
N HIS A 41 -10.52 -11.97 -10.64
CA HIS A 41 -9.65 -11.80 -9.47
C HIS A 41 -8.90 -13.09 -9.15
N ILE A 42 -7.96 -13.03 -8.21
CA ILE A 42 -7.18 -14.20 -7.78
C ILE A 42 -8.13 -15.21 -7.11
N PRO A 43 -8.11 -16.50 -7.48
CA PRO A 43 -8.98 -17.50 -6.87
C PRO A 43 -8.85 -17.52 -5.34
N GLY A 44 -9.98 -17.46 -4.65
CA GLY A 44 -10.02 -17.41 -3.19
C GLY A 44 -9.78 -16.03 -2.57
N ALA A 45 -9.60 -14.97 -3.38
CA ALA A 45 -9.48 -13.61 -2.87
C ALA A 45 -10.78 -13.11 -2.24
N LEU A 46 -10.63 -12.32 -1.18
CA LEU A 46 -11.70 -11.50 -0.62
C LEU A 46 -11.52 -10.05 -1.09
N HIS A 47 -12.63 -9.33 -1.27
CA HIS A 47 -12.58 -7.92 -1.62
C HIS A 47 -12.54 -7.05 -0.35
N LEU A 48 -11.67 -6.03 -0.31
CA LEU A 48 -11.56 -5.10 0.82
C LEU A 48 -12.84 -4.25 0.96
N PRO A 49 -13.64 -4.40 2.03
CA PRO A 49 -14.95 -3.76 2.16
C PRO A 49 -14.84 -2.38 2.83
N ILE A 50 -13.81 -1.61 2.49
CA ILE A 50 -13.56 -0.25 2.98
C ILE A 50 -12.95 0.56 1.84
N HIS A 51 -12.96 1.90 1.96
CA HIS A 51 -12.27 2.78 1.02
C HIS A 51 -10.85 2.28 0.73
N GLN A 52 -10.42 2.27 -0.54
CA GLN A 52 -9.12 1.72 -1.00
C GLN A 52 -7.86 2.29 -0.31
N TYR A 53 -8.01 3.44 0.38
CA TYR A 53 -6.95 4.08 1.17
C TYR A 53 -7.03 3.77 2.67
N PHE A 54 -7.94 2.89 3.06
CA PHE A 54 -8.15 2.41 4.43
C PHE A 54 -8.17 3.58 5.43
N ARG A 55 -9.05 4.55 5.13
CA ARG A 55 -9.16 5.85 5.80
C ARG A 55 -10.43 5.94 6.62
N ASP A 56 -10.41 6.79 7.64
CA ASP A 56 -11.57 7.08 8.47
C ASP A 56 -12.76 7.54 7.61
N ALA A 57 -13.86 6.81 7.69
CA ALA A 57 -15.07 7.08 6.93
C ALA A 57 -15.76 8.39 7.33
N ALA A 58 -15.56 8.87 8.56
CA ALA A 58 -16.18 10.10 9.05
C ALA A 58 -15.46 11.35 8.54
N THR A 59 -14.12 11.34 8.54
CA THR A 59 -13.33 12.51 8.15
C THR A 59 -12.80 12.44 6.72
N PHE A 60 -12.75 11.24 6.14
CA PHE A 60 -12.02 10.92 4.90
C PHE A 60 -10.55 11.36 4.94
N LYS A 61 -10.01 11.53 6.15
CA LYS A 61 -8.64 11.94 6.48
C LYS A 61 -8.05 10.86 7.38
N HIS A 62 -6.73 10.74 7.39
CA HIS A 62 -6.03 9.79 8.27
C HIS A 62 -6.43 8.32 8.07
N VAL A 63 -5.92 7.46 8.94
CA VAL A 63 -6.18 6.01 8.94
C VAL A 63 -7.54 5.72 9.56
N ALA A 64 -8.26 4.71 9.08
CA ALA A 64 -9.48 4.23 9.72
C ALA A 64 -9.24 3.93 11.21
N PRO A 65 -10.14 4.27 12.16
CA PRO A 65 -9.94 3.99 13.58
C PRO A 65 -9.69 2.51 13.90
N PRO A 66 -9.00 2.18 15.01
CA PRO A 66 -8.69 0.79 15.39
C PRO A 66 -9.90 -0.16 15.36
N GLU A 67 -11.05 0.28 15.87
CA GLU A 67 -12.29 -0.49 15.91
C GLU A 67 -12.86 -0.78 14.53
N GLU A 68 -12.72 0.16 13.58
CA GLU A 68 -13.14 -0.02 12.20
C GLU A 68 -12.20 -1.00 11.49
N ALA A 69 -10.88 -0.84 11.68
CA ALA A 69 -9.88 -1.76 11.15
C ALA A 69 -10.07 -3.19 11.68
N GLU A 70 -10.33 -3.35 12.98
CA GLU A 70 -10.64 -4.65 13.57
C GLU A 70 -11.91 -5.26 13.00
N SER A 71 -12.99 -4.48 12.87
CA SER A 71 -14.25 -4.94 12.29
C SER A 71 -14.05 -5.46 10.86
N VAL A 72 -13.39 -4.67 10.01
CA VAL A 72 -13.10 -5.00 8.61
C VAL A 72 -12.23 -6.25 8.51
N LEU A 73 -11.08 -6.28 9.18
CA LEU A 73 -10.11 -7.37 9.04
C LEU A 73 -10.63 -8.66 9.66
N ARG A 74 -11.32 -8.61 10.81
CA ARG A 74 -12.00 -9.80 11.36
C ARG A 74 -13.11 -10.27 10.42
N GLY A 75 -13.86 -9.37 9.80
CA GLY A 75 -14.88 -9.72 8.80
C GLY A 75 -14.31 -10.43 7.56
N LEU A 76 -13.05 -10.14 7.21
CA LEU A 76 -12.29 -10.84 6.18
C LEU A 76 -11.63 -12.16 6.66
N GLY A 77 -11.87 -12.57 7.91
CA GLY A 77 -11.30 -13.80 8.48
C GLY A 77 -9.85 -13.68 8.93
N VAL A 78 -9.28 -12.47 8.97
CA VAL A 78 -7.87 -12.24 9.36
C VAL A 78 -7.66 -12.53 10.84
N ASN A 79 -6.68 -13.37 11.14
CA ASN A 79 -6.20 -13.66 12.48
C ASN A 79 -4.84 -13.00 12.72
N ASN A 80 -4.43 -12.89 13.98
CA ASN A 80 -3.13 -12.32 14.35
C ASN A 80 -1.94 -13.12 13.81
N ASP A 81 -2.14 -14.39 13.48
CA ASP A 81 -1.15 -15.32 12.92
C ASP A 81 -1.35 -15.58 11.41
N SER A 82 -2.34 -14.95 10.77
CA SER A 82 -2.54 -15.06 9.33
C SER A 82 -1.36 -14.48 8.54
N THR A 83 -1.08 -15.06 7.38
CA THR A 83 -0.29 -14.41 6.33
C THR A 83 -1.25 -13.68 5.39
N VAL A 84 -1.18 -12.36 5.33
CA VAL A 84 -2.09 -11.55 4.52
C VAL A 84 -1.39 -11.12 3.24
N VAL A 85 -1.93 -11.52 2.09
CA VAL A 85 -1.39 -11.17 0.77
C VAL A 85 -2.29 -10.11 0.14
N LEU A 86 -1.74 -8.92 -0.06
CA LEU A 86 -2.44 -7.75 -0.56
C LEU A 86 -2.08 -7.52 -2.03
N TYR A 87 -3.09 -7.27 -2.86
CA TYR A 87 -2.86 -6.92 -4.26
C TYR A 87 -3.91 -5.93 -4.76
N ASP A 88 -3.61 -5.30 -5.89
CA ASP A 88 -4.55 -4.50 -6.69
C ASP A 88 -4.17 -4.65 -8.17
N GLN A 89 -4.81 -3.89 -9.06
CA GLN A 89 -4.49 -3.88 -10.48
C GLN A 89 -3.70 -2.67 -10.96
N ARG A 90 -3.28 -1.76 -10.07
CA ARG A 90 -2.73 -0.45 -10.43
C ARG A 90 -1.39 -0.18 -9.75
N GLY A 91 -0.42 -1.05 -10.02
CA GLY A 91 0.96 -0.85 -9.55
C GLY A 91 1.09 -0.87 -8.03
N SER A 92 0.23 -1.63 -7.34
CA SER A 92 0.24 -1.80 -5.89
C SER A 92 -0.08 -0.55 -5.06
N ILE A 93 -0.64 0.52 -5.65
CA ILE A 93 -0.93 1.76 -4.91
C ILE A 93 -1.91 1.56 -3.75
N ASN A 94 -2.95 0.75 -3.93
CA ASN A 94 -3.95 0.48 -2.90
C ASN A 94 -3.44 -0.64 -1.97
N ALA A 95 -2.80 -1.67 -2.53
CA ALA A 95 -2.23 -2.77 -1.78
C ALA A 95 -1.14 -2.31 -0.80
N ALA A 96 -0.19 -1.47 -1.25
CA ALA A 96 0.87 -0.90 -0.41
C ALA A 96 0.30 0.03 0.67
N ARG A 97 -0.78 0.75 0.37
CA ARG A 97 -1.47 1.58 1.36
C ARG A 97 -2.13 0.73 2.45
N THR A 98 -2.85 -0.34 2.07
CA THR A 98 -3.43 -1.30 3.02
C THR A 98 -2.33 -1.97 3.84
N TRP A 99 -1.22 -2.38 3.21
CA TRP A 99 -0.06 -2.95 3.88
C TRP A 99 0.49 -2.00 4.96
N TRP A 100 0.67 -0.72 4.62
CA TRP A 100 1.16 0.27 5.58
C TRP A 100 0.19 0.45 6.75
N VAL A 101 -1.13 0.33 6.54
CA VAL A 101 -2.14 0.42 7.61
C VAL A 101 -2.04 -0.76 8.56
N LEU A 102 -1.91 -1.99 8.03
CA LEU A 102 -1.68 -3.18 8.84
C LEU A 102 -0.38 -3.04 9.65
N TRP A 103 0.69 -2.56 9.00
CA TRP A 103 1.96 -2.26 9.65
C TRP A 103 1.79 -1.19 10.74
N TYR A 104 1.07 -0.09 10.51
CA TYR A 104 0.75 0.91 11.54
C TYR A 104 0.01 0.30 12.75
N TYR A 105 -0.81 -0.72 12.53
CA TYR A 105 -1.49 -1.50 13.58
C TYR A 105 -0.68 -2.68 14.15
N GLY A 106 0.64 -2.68 13.95
CA GLY A 106 1.54 -3.66 14.56
C GLY A 106 1.45 -5.05 13.92
N PHE A 107 0.76 -5.20 12.79
CA PHE A 107 0.64 -6.45 12.06
C PHE A 107 1.78 -6.56 11.04
N GLU A 108 2.66 -7.54 11.23
CA GLU A 108 3.90 -7.67 10.45
C GLU A 108 3.85 -8.77 9.40
N HIS A 109 2.76 -9.56 9.38
CA HIS A 109 2.62 -10.72 8.50
C HIS A 109 1.84 -10.37 7.21
N ALA A 110 1.82 -9.09 6.84
CA ALA A 110 1.25 -8.62 5.59
C ALA A 110 2.34 -8.46 4.52
N VAL A 111 2.06 -8.97 3.33
CA VAL A 111 2.92 -8.87 2.14
C VAL A 111 2.14 -8.32 0.96
N VAL A 112 2.85 -7.68 0.02
CA VAL A 112 2.29 -7.20 -1.24
C VAL A 112 2.63 -8.19 -2.34
N LEU A 113 1.66 -8.50 -3.22
CA LEU A 113 1.91 -9.28 -4.42
C LEU A 113 2.56 -8.41 -5.49
N ASN A 114 3.79 -8.74 -5.89
CA ASN A 114 4.58 -7.93 -6.81
C ASN A 114 3.94 -7.87 -8.21
N GLY A 115 3.49 -6.68 -8.61
CA GLY A 115 2.77 -6.48 -9.87
C GLY A 115 1.30 -6.91 -9.84
N GLY A 116 0.80 -7.32 -8.67
CA GLY A 116 -0.60 -7.55 -8.39
C GLY A 116 -1.33 -8.43 -9.42
N TRP A 117 -2.55 -8.03 -9.76
CA TRP A 117 -3.37 -8.73 -10.74
C TRP A 117 -2.73 -8.80 -12.15
N PRO A 118 -2.14 -7.72 -12.70
CA PRO A 118 -1.45 -7.78 -14.00
C PRO A 118 -0.35 -8.84 -14.07
N ALA A 119 0.48 -8.96 -13.02
CA ALA A 119 1.54 -9.98 -12.99
C ALA A 119 0.97 -11.39 -12.86
N TRP A 120 -0.08 -11.58 -12.06
CA TRP A 120 -0.81 -12.85 -11.96
C TRP A 120 -1.30 -13.33 -13.32
N GLN A 121 -1.94 -12.45 -14.09
CA GLN A 121 -2.44 -12.76 -15.43
C GLN A 121 -1.31 -12.98 -16.44
N ALA A 122 -0.28 -12.14 -16.42
CA ALA A 122 0.85 -12.24 -17.35
C ALA A 122 1.61 -13.56 -17.22
N GLU A 123 1.64 -14.15 -16.02
CA GLU A 123 2.23 -15.47 -15.76
C GLU A 123 1.28 -16.64 -16.07
N GLY A 124 0.06 -16.37 -16.53
CA GLY A 124 -0.88 -17.39 -16.99
C GLY A 124 -1.60 -18.12 -15.85
N TYR A 125 -1.62 -17.57 -14.63
CA TYR A 125 -2.41 -18.14 -13.54
C TYR A 125 -3.92 -17.88 -13.76
N ALA A 126 -4.74 -18.83 -13.33
CA ALA A 126 -6.19 -18.75 -13.50
C ALA A 126 -6.80 -17.59 -12.70
N GLY A 127 -7.80 -16.93 -13.27
CA GLY A 127 -8.71 -16.02 -12.58
C GLY A 127 -9.95 -16.71 -12.05
N ALA A 128 -10.66 -16.03 -11.16
CA ALA A 128 -11.99 -16.39 -10.67
C ALA A 128 -12.95 -15.20 -10.84
N THR A 129 -14.26 -15.49 -10.84
CA THR A 129 -15.33 -14.49 -10.85
C THR A 129 -16.23 -14.57 -9.62
N ASP A 130 -16.12 -15.66 -8.85
CA ASP A 130 -16.74 -15.84 -7.56
C ASP A 130 -15.81 -15.37 -6.43
N TRP A 131 -16.30 -14.43 -5.63
CA TRP A 131 -15.57 -13.90 -4.47
C TRP A 131 -15.61 -14.87 -3.31
N ALA A 132 -14.48 -15.05 -2.63
CA ALA A 132 -14.46 -15.77 -1.36
C ALA A 132 -15.17 -14.95 -0.28
N VAL A 133 -15.76 -15.65 0.67
CA VAL A 133 -16.38 -15.08 1.87
C VAL A 133 -15.83 -15.80 3.08
N ALA A 134 -15.37 -15.04 4.07
CA ALA A 134 -14.92 -15.62 5.32
C ALA A 134 -16.07 -16.36 6.01
N THR A 135 -15.85 -17.63 6.35
CA THR A 135 -16.87 -18.47 6.99
C THR A 135 -17.07 -18.15 8.47
N ARG A 136 -16.09 -17.51 9.09
CA ARG A 136 -16.11 -17.03 10.47
C ARG A 136 -15.29 -15.75 10.60
N PRO A 137 -15.66 -14.84 11.52
CA PRO A 137 -14.79 -13.73 11.86
C PRO A 137 -13.43 -14.23 12.38
N GLY A 138 -12.36 -13.53 12.00
CA GLY A 138 -11.02 -13.73 12.53
C GLY A 138 -10.82 -13.08 13.92
N ASN A 139 -9.58 -13.11 14.42
CA ASN A 139 -9.22 -12.59 15.74
C ASN A 139 -8.20 -11.42 15.72
N PHE A 140 -8.01 -10.78 14.56
CA PHE A 140 -7.12 -9.61 14.40
C PHE A 140 -7.33 -8.57 15.52
N THR A 141 -6.25 -8.05 16.08
CA THR A 141 -6.27 -6.99 17.10
C THR A 141 -5.37 -5.83 16.67
N ALA A 142 -5.95 -4.63 16.60
CA ALA A 142 -5.21 -3.44 16.20
C ALA A 142 -4.29 -2.98 17.34
N ARG A 143 -2.98 -2.87 17.06
CA ARG A 143 -1.98 -2.36 18.01
C ARG A 143 -1.28 -1.16 17.41
N VAL A 144 -1.79 0.04 17.69
CA VAL A 144 -1.20 1.28 17.17
C VAL A 144 0.28 1.36 17.52
N VAL A 145 1.13 1.58 16.51
CA VAL A 145 2.55 1.88 16.64
C VAL A 145 2.78 3.33 16.20
N PRO A 146 2.76 4.31 17.13
CA PRO A 146 2.76 5.74 16.79
C PRO A 146 3.95 6.18 15.93
N GLU A 147 5.10 5.52 16.07
CA GLU A 147 6.34 5.82 15.35
C GLU A 147 6.23 5.56 13.84
N ARG A 148 5.27 4.74 13.43
CA ARG A 148 4.98 4.39 12.02
C ARG A 148 4.17 5.48 11.30
N TYR A 149 3.71 6.51 12.03
CA TYR A 149 2.95 7.63 11.51
C TYR A 149 3.65 8.97 11.78
N ALA A 150 3.68 9.85 10.77
CA ALA A 150 4.22 11.20 10.89
C ALA A 150 3.09 12.23 10.91
N SER A 151 2.92 12.93 12.03
CA SER A 151 1.96 14.03 12.16
C SER A 151 2.60 15.38 11.82
N CYS A 152 1.78 16.41 11.57
CA CYS A 152 2.27 17.79 11.42
C CYS A 152 3.15 18.23 12.59
N ALA A 153 2.78 17.85 13.83
CA ALA A 153 3.57 18.17 15.02
C ALA A 153 4.96 17.51 15.02
N THR A 154 5.11 16.35 14.37
CA THR A 154 6.41 15.66 14.22
C THR A 154 7.23 16.18 13.03
N ILE A 155 6.57 16.67 11.98
CA ILE A 155 7.21 17.14 10.75
C ILE A 155 7.69 18.58 10.87
N LEU A 156 6.85 19.49 11.37
CA LEU A 156 7.11 20.93 11.39
C LEU A 156 8.47 21.31 12.05
N PRO A 157 8.85 20.75 13.21
CA PRO A 157 10.12 21.09 13.85
C PRO A 157 11.36 20.59 13.08
N ARG A 158 11.19 19.67 12.13
CA ARG A 158 12.27 19.05 11.35
C ARG A 158 12.49 19.69 9.99
N LEU A 159 11.59 20.55 9.53
CA LEU A 159 11.72 21.21 8.24
C LEU A 159 13.04 22.01 8.17
N GLY A 160 13.83 21.77 7.12
CA GLY A 160 15.13 22.39 6.90
C GLY A 160 16.31 21.73 7.64
N GLN A 161 16.09 20.69 8.45
CA GLN A 161 17.20 19.94 9.06
C GLN A 161 17.89 19.05 8.00
N PRO A 162 19.23 18.95 8.01
CA PRO A 162 19.99 18.24 6.97
C PRO A 162 19.76 16.72 6.97
N ASP A 163 19.30 16.16 8.09
CA ASP A 163 19.00 14.74 8.30
C ASP A 163 17.52 14.40 8.04
N PHE A 164 16.70 15.33 7.53
CA PHE A 164 15.27 15.12 7.33
C PHE A 164 14.84 15.40 5.89
N VAL A 165 14.09 14.49 5.29
CA VAL A 165 13.57 14.63 3.93
C VAL A 165 12.07 14.32 3.89
N PRO A 166 11.20 15.32 3.69
CA PRO A 166 9.85 15.09 3.19
C PRO A 166 9.95 14.60 1.73
N LEU A 167 9.41 13.42 1.44
CA LEU A 167 9.37 12.87 0.09
C LEU A 167 7.94 12.98 -0.44
N ASP A 168 7.73 13.86 -1.41
CA ASP A 168 6.45 14.02 -2.10
C ASP A 168 6.38 13.03 -3.26
N VAL A 169 5.40 12.12 -3.22
CA VAL A 169 5.23 11.09 -4.26
C VAL A 169 4.01 11.33 -5.15
N ARG A 170 3.38 12.49 -5.04
CA ARG A 170 2.21 12.89 -5.84
C ARG A 170 2.60 13.26 -7.27
N ASP A 171 1.61 13.48 -8.13
CA ASP A 171 1.90 13.88 -9.52
C ASP A 171 2.52 15.27 -9.65
N ASP A 172 3.15 15.53 -10.80
CA ASP A 172 3.83 16.78 -11.11
C ASP A 172 2.94 18.03 -10.96
N LEU A 173 1.64 17.92 -11.26
CA LEU A 173 0.71 19.04 -11.18
C LEU A 173 0.31 19.35 -9.74
N GLU A 174 0.20 18.33 -8.89
CA GLU A 174 0.02 18.48 -7.44
C GLU A 174 1.28 19.08 -6.78
N TRP A 175 2.45 18.62 -7.21
CA TRP A 175 3.74 19.11 -6.75
C TRP A 175 3.99 20.59 -7.11
N SER A 176 3.68 20.96 -8.35
CA SER A 176 3.80 22.34 -8.84
C SER A 176 2.72 23.26 -8.27
N GLY A 177 1.61 22.69 -7.79
CA GLY A 177 0.42 23.43 -7.36
C GLY A 177 -0.41 23.97 -8.53
N THR A 178 -0.28 23.38 -9.72
CA THR A 178 -1.00 23.80 -10.95
C THR A 178 -2.14 22.87 -11.33
N LYS A 179 -2.41 21.80 -10.58
CA LYS A 179 -3.54 20.90 -10.85
C LYS A 179 -4.86 21.67 -10.71
N PRO A 180 -5.71 21.74 -11.75
CA PRO A 180 -7.02 22.36 -11.65
C PRO A 180 -7.86 21.58 -10.63
N ALA A 181 -8.26 22.20 -9.53
CA ALA A 181 -8.92 21.50 -8.45
C ALA A 181 -10.41 21.28 -8.76
N PRO A 182 -10.89 20.05 -9.01
CA PRO A 182 -12.30 19.85 -9.34
C PRO A 182 -13.20 19.99 -8.10
N ASN A 183 -12.66 19.82 -6.88
CA ASN A 183 -13.40 19.69 -5.62
C ASN A 183 -12.62 20.22 -4.39
N ALA A 184 -11.86 21.33 -4.50
CA ALA A 184 -10.77 21.71 -3.58
C ALA A 184 -11.10 21.70 -2.06
N ASN A 185 -10.78 20.60 -1.37
CA ASN A 185 -10.72 20.52 0.10
C ASN A 185 -9.39 21.05 0.66
N ASN A 186 -8.39 21.30 -0.19
CA ASN A 186 -7.08 21.82 0.20
C ASN A 186 -7.14 23.34 0.33
N GLN A 187 -6.62 23.88 1.44
CA GLN A 187 -6.56 25.33 1.66
C GLN A 187 -5.44 26.02 0.87
N ARG A 188 -4.41 25.27 0.48
CA ARG A 188 -3.25 25.73 -0.28
C ARG A 188 -2.78 24.63 -1.21
N GLU A 189 -2.45 25.00 -2.44
CA GLU A 189 -1.79 24.13 -3.41
C GLU A 189 -0.26 24.22 -3.27
N GLY A 190 0.44 23.23 -3.84
CA GLY A 190 1.89 23.09 -3.78
C GLY A 190 2.32 21.99 -2.83
N ARG A 191 3.40 22.21 -2.06
CA ARG A 191 4.12 21.15 -1.32
C ARG A 191 4.68 21.61 0.02
N ILE A 192 5.17 20.65 0.80
CA ILE A 192 5.91 20.91 2.04
C ILE A 192 7.25 21.59 1.69
N PRO A 193 7.63 22.70 2.37
CA PRO A 193 8.92 23.35 2.14
C PRO A 193 10.10 22.40 2.32
N GLY A 194 11.04 22.41 1.36
CA GLY A 194 12.22 21.55 1.38
C GLY A 194 11.97 20.08 1.00
N ALA A 195 10.74 19.74 0.57
CA ALA A 195 10.46 18.40 0.06
C ALA A 195 11.30 18.05 -1.18
N VAL A 196 11.55 16.76 -1.36
CA VAL A 196 12.06 16.16 -2.59
C VAL A 196 10.88 15.50 -3.31
N HIS A 197 10.83 15.59 -4.63
CA HIS A 197 9.77 15.01 -5.44
C HIS A 197 10.26 13.83 -6.27
N ILE A 198 9.56 12.71 -6.15
CA ILE A 198 9.71 11.53 -6.99
C ILE A 198 8.31 10.90 -7.07
N GLU A 199 7.63 11.06 -8.20
CA GLU A 199 6.27 10.53 -8.33
C GLU A 199 6.28 9.00 -8.16
N TRP A 200 5.29 8.47 -7.42
CA TRP A 200 5.23 7.04 -7.11
C TRP A 200 5.26 6.14 -8.35
N VAL A 201 4.72 6.61 -9.47
CA VAL A 201 4.68 5.89 -10.76
C VAL A 201 6.08 5.56 -11.28
N GLU A 202 7.11 6.31 -10.86
CA GLU A 202 8.49 6.05 -11.22
C GLU A 202 9.00 4.74 -10.63
N PHE A 203 8.47 4.29 -9.49
CA PHE A 203 8.89 3.04 -8.83
C PHE A 203 8.25 1.79 -9.42
N VAL A 204 7.30 1.96 -10.33
CA VAL A 204 6.58 0.87 -11.00
C VAL A 204 7.15 0.68 -12.40
N ASP A 205 7.37 -0.57 -12.77
CA ASP A 205 7.70 -1.02 -14.11
C ASP A 205 6.42 -1.35 -14.86
N TRP A 206 5.88 -0.35 -15.58
CA TRP A 206 4.63 -0.45 -16.33
C TRP A 206 4.73 -1.38 -17.55
N GLU A 207 5.94 -1.66 -18.03
CA GLU A 207 6.18 -2.57 -19.15
C GLU A 207 6.36 -4.03 -18.68
N ASN A 208 6.72 -4.20 -17.40
CA ASN A 208 6.88 -5.50 -16.75
C ASN A 208 5.73 -5.79 -15.77
N ALA A 209 4.52 -5.87 -16.31
CA ALA A 209 3.31 -6.27 -15.57
C ALA A 209 3.11 -5.49 -14.25
N THR A 210 3.42 -4.20 -14.25
CA THR A 210 3.25 -3.27 -13.11
C THR A 210 4.04 -3.66 -11.85
N ARG A 211 5.10 -4.45 -12.00
CA ARG A 211 5.98 -4.85 -10.90
C ARG A 211 6.74 -3.66 -10.36
N PHE A 212 7.24 -3.74 -9.12
CA PHE A 212 8.20 -2.74 -8.65
C PHE A 212 9.50 -2.83 -9.46
N LYS A 213 10.10 -1.68 -9.74
CA LYS A 213 11.42 -1.63 -10.38
C LYS A 213 12.49 -2.27 -9.50
N PRO A 214 13.58 -2.82 -10.09
CA PRO A 214 14.64 -3.48 -9.32
C PRO A 214 15.19 -2.62 -8.19
N ALA A 215 15.53 -3.25 -7.07
CA ALA A 215 16.02 -2.58 -5.87
C ALA A 215 17.23 -1.66 -6.13
N GLU A 216 18.15 -2.07 -7.00
CA GLU A 216 19.32 -1.27 -7.39
C GLU A 216 18.92 0.02 -8.11
N TRP A 217 17.91 -0.04 -8.98
CA TRP A 217 17.37 1.14 -9.65
C TRP A 217 16.72 2.08 -8.65
N ILE A 218 15.90 1.55 -7.73
CA ILE A 218 15.23 2.34 -6.69
C ILE A 218 16.26 3.03 -5.80
N ASP A 219 17.29 2.30 -5.34
CA ASP A 219 18.36 2.85 -4.50
C ASP A 219 19.10 3.97 -5.24
N ALA A 220 19.49 3.75 -6.50
CA ALA A 220 20.16 4.77 -7.31
C ALA A 220 19.29 6.01 -7.52
N ARG A 221 17.98 5.84 -7.78
CA ARG A 221 17.03 6.95 -7.98
C ARG A 221 16.86 7.79 -6.73
N LEU A 222 16.73 7.14 -5.56
CA LEU A 222 16.60 7.82 -4.26
C LEU A 222 17.89 8.54 -3.87
N VAL A 223 19.04 7.87 -3.97
CA VAL A 223 20.36 8.47 -3.68
C VAL A 223 20.65 9.64 -4.60
N GLY A 224 20.35 9.53 -5.89
CA GLY A 224 20.48 10.63 -6.85
C GLY A 224 19.63 11.85 -6.52
N ALA A 225 18.52 11.67 -5.79
CA ALA A 225 17.67 12.74 -5.29
C ALA A 225 18.06 13.24 -3.88
N GLY A 226 19.19 12.76 -3.33
CA GLY A 226 19.66 13.13 -2.00
C GLY A 226 18.97 12.38 -0.85
N ILE A 227 18.19 11.34 -1.14
CA ILE A 227 17.53 10.48 -0.17
C ILE A 227 18.48 9.32 0.16
N THR A 228 19.00 9.32 1.39
CA THR A 228 20.10 8.46 1.83
C THR A 228 19.76 7.83 3.18
N ARG A 229 20.37 6.68 3.49
CA ARG A 229 20.00 5.81 4.63
C ARG A 229 20.24 6.45 6.00
N ASP A 230 21.10 7.47 6.08
CA ASP A 230 21.38 8.26 7.28
C ASP A 230 20.30 9.33 7.57
N LYS A 231 19.40 9.60 6.63
CA LYS A 231 18.33 10.59 6.78
C LYS A 231 17.02 9.94 7.21
N ARG A 232 16.25 10.68 8.01
CA ARG A 232 14.85 10.38 8.27
C ARG A 232 14.00 10.84 7.10
N VAL A 233 13.42 9.89 6.37
CA VAL A 233 12.54 10.14 5.23
C VAL A 233 11.08 10.00 5.66
N VAL A 234 10.23 10.94 5.26
CA VAL A 234 8.78 10.87 5.46
C VAL A 234 8.09 11.02 4.10
N PRO A 235 7.62 9.92 3.49
CA PRO A 235 6.83 9.98 2.27
C PRO A 235 5.43 10.54 2.55
N TYR A 236 4.86 11.28 1.60
CA TYR A 236 3.49 11.79 1.65
C TYR A 236 2.87 11.97 0.25
#